data_AF-A0A843K444-F1
#
_entry.id   AF-A0A843K444-F1
#
_cell.length_a   1.000
_cell.length_b   1.000
_cell.length_c   1.000
_cell.angle_alpha   90.00
_cell.angle_beta   90.00
_cell.angle_gamma   90.00
#
_symmetry.space_group_name_H-M   'P 1'
#
loop_
_entity.id
_entity.type
_entity.pdbx_description
1 polymer ?
#
loop_
_entity_poly.entity_id
_entity_poly.type
_entity_poly.pdbx_seq_one_letter_code
_entity_poly.pdbx_strand_id
1 'polypeptide(L)'
;MTLFSSYDLFGSFGIGEAVKFSAPASGFNLNKLRILAWSGFNETSKTYPAERDIMIEIRDQDLNLLYKFADGQNNYFLSPEGPVFGEIEIPEMKMTGDFYVVFYDRGAAPVGAAEVADSGNSYLFNGVEAFPAEFVDQDTNETIGYNWVIEVIGE
;
A
#
# COMPACT_ATOMS: atom_id res chain seq x y z
N MET A 1 -13.42 -7.70 -2.64
CA MET A 1 -12.31 -6.91 -2.08
C MET A 1 -12.00 -7.48 -0.72
N THR A 2 -10.74 -7.85 -0.50
CA THR A 2 -10.22 -8.45 0.73
C THR A 2 -9.22 -7.49 1.38
N LEU A 3 -8.71 -7.85 2.55
CA LEU A 3 -7.53 -7.23 3.14
C LEU A 3 -6.33 -8.14 2.92
N PHE A 4 -5.18 -7.55 2.61
CA PHE A 4 -3.92 -8.23 2.39
C PHE A 4 -2.85 -7.65 3.32
N SER A 5 -1.97 -8.51 3.83
CA SER A 5 -0.81 -8.10 4.62
C SER A 5 0.40 -8.93 4.17
N SER A 6 1.42 -8.25 3.66
CA SER A 6 2.71 -8.86 3.36
C SER A 6 3.35 -9.41 4.62
N TYR A 7 3.15 -8.75 5.78
CA TYR A 7 3.62 -9.28 7.05
C TYR A 7 2.98 -10.63 7.38
N ASP A 8 1.65 -10.76 7.27
CA ASP A 8 0.97 -12.01 7.60
C ASP A 8 1.34 -13.14 6.63
N LEU A 9 1.51 -12.83 5.34
CA LEU A 9 1.85 -13.84 4.34
C LEU A 9 3.32 -14.28 4.41
N PHE A 10 4.25 -13.34 4.58
CA PHE A 10 5.68 -13.61 4.46
C PHE A 10 6.45 -13.56 5.79
N GLY A 11 5.83 -13.09 6.86
CA GLY A 11 6.49 -12.88 8.17
C GLY A 11 7.57 -11.79 8.14
N SER A 12 7.54 -10.86 7.18
CA SER A 12 8.61 -9.89 6.95
C SER A 12 8.10 -8.44 6.98
N PHE A 13 8.78 -7.58 7.74
CA PHE A 13 8.56 -6.13 7.72
C PHE A 13 9.21 -5.42 6.51
N GLY A 14 9.96 -6.15 5.70
CA GLY A 14 10.73 -5.64 4.56
C GLY A 14 10.05 -5.85 3.21
N ILE A 15 8.87 -6.47 3.17
CA ILE A 15 8.08 -6.63 1.95
C ILE A 15 6.92 -5.64 2.03
N GLY A 16 6.76 -4.83 0.99
CA GLY A 16 5.70 -3.84 0.90
C GLY A 16 4.81 -4.05 -0.33
N GLU A 17 3.57 -3.60 -0.22
CA GLU A 17 2.59 -3.53 -1.30
C GLU A 17 2.82 -2.26 -2.12
N ALA A 18 3.29 -2.42 -3.35
CA ALA A 18 3.68 -1.33 -4.22
C ALA A 18 2.70 -1.14 -5.38
N VAL A 19 2.32 0.11 -5.68
CA VAL A 19 1.57 0.45 -6.89
C VAL A 19 2.41 1.39 -7.75
N LYS A 20 2.53 1.04 -9.04
CA LYS A 20 3.15 1.86 -10.06
C LYS A 20 2.13 2.87 -10.60
N PHE A 21 2.54 4.11 -10.70
CA PHE A 21 1.79 5.20 -11.29
C PHE A 21 2.60 5.84 -12.43
N SER A 22 1.89 6.43 -13.38
CA SER A 22 2.46 7.28 -14.41
C SER A 22 1.95 8.70 -14.20
N ALA A 23 2.84 9.68 -14.07
CA ALA A 23 2.45 11.08 -13.90
C ALA A 23 1.62 11.54 -15.12
N PRO A 24 0.38 12.06 -14.92
CA PRO A 24 -0.57 12.33 -16.01
C PRO A 24 -0.17 13.49 -16.94
N ALA A 25 0.75 14.37 -16.52
CA ALA A 25 1.30 15.46 -17.33
C ALA A 25 2.69 15.89 -16.83
N SER A 26 3.42 16.64 -17.66
CA SER A 26 4.64 17.34 -17.22
C SER A 26 4.26 18.42 -16.19
N GLY A 27 4.71 18.26 -14.94
CA GLY A 27 4.43 19.22 -13.87
C GLY A 27 3.48 18.72 -12.78
N PHE A 28 2.99 17.47 -12.86
CA PHE A 28 2.19 16.86 -11.79
C PHE A 28 2.91 16.94 -10.45
N ASN A 29 2.26 17.54 -9.47
CA ASN A 29 2.77 17.77 -8.13
C ASN A 29 2.02 16.89 -7.14
N LEU A 30 2.61 15.75 -6.79
CA LEU A 30 2.06 14.82 -5.82
C LEU A 30 2.11 15.45 -4.42
N ASN A 31 0.99 15.48 -3.71
CA ASN A 31 0.92 16.06 -2.36
C ASN A 31 0.17 15.19 -1.35
N LYS A 32 -0.51 14.15 -1.80
CA LYS A 32 -1.28 13.27 -0.91
C LYS A 32 -1.38 11.85 -1.47
N LEU A 33 -1.41 10.90 -0.56
CA LEU A 33 -1.68 9.49 -0.82
C LEU A 33 -3.00 9.12 -0.15
N ARG A 34 -3.80 8.27 -0.80
CA ARG A 34 -4.97 7.63 -0.18
C ARG A 34 -4.79 6.12 -0.22
N ILE A 35 -4.89 5.48 0.93
CA ILE A 35 -4.70 4.04 1.07
C ILE A 35 -5.94 3.48 1.74
N LEU A 36 -6.62 2.53 1.11
CA LEU A 36 -7.68 1.79 1.78
C LEU A 36 -7.03 0.75 2.68
N ALA A 37 -7.13 0.90 3.99
CA ALA A 37 -6.58 -0.06 4.94
C ALA A 37 -7.41 -0.08 6.22
N TRP A 38 -7.08 -0.98 7.14
CA TRP A 38 -7.78 -1.08 8.42
C TRP A 38 -6.84 -1.41 9.58
N SER A 39 -6.93 -0.65 10.67
CA SER A 39 -6.17 -0.90 11.90
C SER A 39 -6.62 -2.15 12.66
N GLY A 40 -7.75 -2.75 12.29
CA GLY A 40 -8.37 -3.86 13.04
C GLY A 40 -9.23 -3.41 14.23
N PHE A 41 -9.59 -2.13 14.31
CA PHE A 41 -10.43 -1.61 15.39
C PHE A 41 -11.83 -2.25 15.37
N ASN A 42 -12.18 -2.88 16.49
CA ASN A 42 -13.47 -3.53 16.66
C ASN A 42 -14.33 -2.78 17.68
N GLU A 43 -15.35 -2.08 17.18
CA GLU A 43 -16.28 -1.30 18.00
C GLU A 43 -17.08 -2.17 18.98
N THR A 44 -17.39 -3.43 18.61
CA THR A 44 -18.19 -4.33 19.44
C THR A 44 -17.46 -4.71 20.73
N SER A 45 -16.15 -4.97 20.63
CA SER A 45 -15.31 -5.29 21.80
C SER A 45 -14.68 -4.06 22.44
N LYS A 46 -14.84 -2.86 21.83
CA LYS A 46 -14.15 -1.61 22.20
C LYS A 46 -12.64 -1.78 22.35
N THR A 47 -12.09 -2.72 21.60
CA THR A 47 -10.66 -3.04 21.67
C THR A 47 -9.94 -2.18 20.65
N TYR A 48 -9.19 -1.20 21.16
CA TYR A 48 -8.25 -0.45 20.34
C TYR A 48 -7.10 -1.36 19.95
N PRO A 49 -6.75 -1.44 18.67
CA PRO A 49 -5.56 -2.17 18.25
C PRO A 49 -4.34 -1.46 18.84
N ALA A 50 -3.37 -2.25 19.29
CA ALA A 50 -2.10 -1.72 19.76
C ALA A 50 -1.47 -0.90 18.63
N GLU A 51 -0.99 0.31 18.96
CA GLU A 51 -0.33 1.15 17.99
C GLU A 51 0.93 0.47 17.47
N ARG A 52 1.07 0.48 16.14
CA ARG A 52 2.18 -0.11 15.38
C ARG A 52 2.49 0.80 14.21
N ASP A 53 3.75 0.80 13.80
CA ASP A 53 4.21 1.66 12.71
C ASP A 53 3.80 1.08 11.36
N ILE A 54 3.17 1.92 10.53
CA ILE A 54 3.16 1.75 9.08
C ILE A 54 4.36 2.47 8.48
N MET A 55 4.72 2.13 7.24
CA MET A 55 5.72 2.89 6.49
C MET A 55 5.30 3.05 5.05
N ILE A 56 5.67 4.20 4.47
CA ILE A 56 5.47 4.51 3.06
C ILE A 56 6.79 4.91 2.45
N GLU A 57 6.99 4.47 1.21
CA GLU A 57 8.06 4.96 0.35
C GLU A 57 7.48 5.43 -0.98
N ILE A 58 8.04 6.51 -1.50
CA ILE A 58 7.84 6.93 -2.89
C ILE A 58 9.18 6.75 -3.59
N ARG A 59 9.15 6.05 -4.71
CA ARG A 59 10.35 5.71 -5.49
C ARG A 59 10.18 6.13 -6.95
N ASP A 60 11.27 6.48 -7.59
CA ASP A 60 11.25 6.77 -9.04
C ASP A 60 11.11 5.47 -9.87
N GLN A 61 11.06 5.61 -11.20
CA GLN A 61 10.97 4.48 -12.14
C GLN A 61 12.11 3.46 -11.99
N ASP A 62 13.28 3.88 -11.51
CA ASP A 62 14.48 3.07 -11.32
C ASP A 62 14.56 2.53 -9.88
N LEU A 63 13.46 2.66 -9.12
CA LEU A 63 13.30 2.25 -7.73
C LEU A 63 14.19 3.01 -6.74
N ASN A 64 14.76 4.16 -7.11
CA ASN A 64 15.48 4.99 -6.16
C ASN A 64 14.51 5.66 -5.18
N LEU A 65 14.88 5.72 -3.91
CA LEU A 65 14.06 6.33 -2.87
C LEU A 65 14.00 7.86 -3.04
N LEU A 66 12.79 8.39 -3.19
CA LEU A 66 12.53 9.83 -3.28
C LEU A 66 11.99 10.38 -1.95
N TYR A 67 11.10 9.64 -1.31
CA TYR A 67 10.49 10.04 -0.03
C TYR A 67 10.18 8.82 0.83
N LYS A 68 10.24 9.01 2.15
CA LYS A 68 9.96 7.99 3.14
C LYS A 68 9.25 8.59 4.34
N PHE A 69 8.23 7.89 4.80
CA PHE A 69 7.41 8.28 5.93
C PHE A 69 7.08 7.06 6.79
N ALA A 70 7.01 7.23 8.11
CA ALA A 70 6.52 6.20 9.02
C ALA A 70 5.81 6.88 10.20
N ASP A 71 4.70 6.30 10.64
CA ASP A 71 3.88 6.79 11.74
C ASP A 71 2.93 5.68 12.23
N GLY A 72 2.19 5.94 13.31
CA GLY A 72 1.19 5.04 13.87
C GLY A 72 -0.02 4.86 12.94
N GLN A 73 -0.43 3.61 12.74
CA GLN A 73 -1.55 3.27 11.86
C GLN A 73 -2.89 3.87 12.30
N ASN A 74 -3.07 4.04 13.62
CA ASN A 74 -4.33 4.51 14.20
C ASN A 74 -4.67 5.96 13.81
N ASN A 75 -3.66 6.77 13.44
CA ASN A 75 -3.88 8.13 12.94
C ASN A 75 -4.63 8.16 11.60
N TYR A 76 -4.57 7.06 10.83
CA TYR A 76 -5.06 7.00 9.46
C TYR A 76 -6.18 5.98 9.25
N PHE A 77 -6.15 4.87 9.98
CA PHE A 77 -6.97 3.68 9.67
C PHE A 77 -7.82 3.20 10.85
N LEU A 78 -8.02 4.04 11.87
CA LEU A 78 -8.91 3.75 12.99
C LEU A 78 -10.37 4.00 12.60
N SER A 79 -11.11 2.94 12.27
CA SER A 79 -12.50 3.00 11.84
C SER A 79 -13.34 1.85 12.43
N PRO A 80 -14.51 2.14 13.02
CA PRO A 80 -15.42 1.12 13.56
C PRO A 80 -16.19 0.36 12.48
N GLU A 81 -16.25 0.90 11.26
CA GLU A 81 -17.05 0.37 10.15
C GLU A 81 -16.26 -0.59 9.24
N GLY A 82 -14.96 -0.75 9.50
CA GLY A 82 -14.05 -1.56 8.70
C GLY A 82 -13.01 -0.71 7.94
N PRO A 83 -12.47 -1.22 6.82
CA PRO A 83 -11.45 -0.51 6.05
C PRO A 83 -11.89 0.88 5.61
N VAL A 84 -10.99 1.85 5.73
CA VAL A 84 -11.21 3.26 5.41
C VAL A 84 -10.05 3.79 4.57
N PHE A 85 -10.32 4.78 3.72
CA PHE A 85 -9.26 5.51 3.04
C PHE A 85 -8.57 6.44 4.02
N GLY A 86 -7.39 6.05 4.49
CA GLY A 86 -6.50 6.95 5.20
C GLY A 86 -5.84 7.91 4.22
N GLU A 87 -5.89 9.20 4.55
CA GLU A 87 -5.24 10.24 3.75
C GLU A 87 -3.92 10.64 4.41
N ILE A 88 -2.83 10.54 3.65
CA ILE A 88 -1.48 10.83 4.13
C ILE A 88 -0.94 11.97 3.29
N GLU A 89 -0.87 13.14 3.91
CA GLU A 89 -0.25 14.32 3.32
C GLU A 89 1.27 14.13 3.28
N ILE A 90 1.86 14.51 2.16
CA ILE A 90 3.31 14.49 1.95
C ILE A 90 3.77 15.89 1.51
N PRO A 91 5.06 16.21 1.66
CA PRO A 91 5.60 17.38 1.00
C PRO A 91 5.31 17.33 -0.50
N GLU A 92 5.03 18.47 -1.12
CA GLU A 92 4.81 18.56 -2.56
C GLU A 92 6.02 18.03 -3.34
N MET A 93 5.78 17.05 -4.21
CA MET A 93 6.77 16.39 -5.03
C MET A 93 6.44 16.50 -6.50
N LYS A 94 7.29 17.18 -7.27
CA LYS A 94 7.20 17.19 -8.72
C LYS A 94 7.57 15.82 -9.28
N MET A 95 6.58 15.11 -9.81
CA MET A 95 6.78 13.79 -10.38
C MET A 95 6.90 13.88 -11.90
N THR A 96 7.79 13.08 -12.46
CA THR A 96 7.98 12.96 -13.90
C THR A 96 8.12 11.49 -14.27
N GLY A 97 7.38 11.06 -15.28
CA GLY A 97 7.40 9.67 -15.73
C GLY A 97 6.72 8.72 -14.73
N ASP A 98 7.23 7.50 -14.66
CA ASP A 98 6.72 6.46 -13.78
C ASP A 98 7.32 6.59 -12.37
N PHE A 99 6.53 6.23 -11.37
CA PHE A 99 6.96 6.18 -9.98
C PHE A 99 6.17 5.12 -9.22
N TYR A 100 6.66 4.74 -8.05
CA TYR A 100 6.05 3.73 -7.20
C TYR A 100 5.69 4.34 -5.85
N VAL A 101 4.51 4.00 -5.35
CA VAL A 101 4.16 4.17 -3.94
C VAL A 101 4.20 2.79 -3.31
N VAL A 102 5.03 2.60 -2.29
CA VAL A 102 5.14 1.36 -1.54
C VAL A 102 4.56 1.59 -0.15
N PHE A 103 3.57 0.80 0.20
CA PHE A 103 3.04 0.73 1.56
C PHE A 103 3.62 -0.49 2.25
N TYR A 104 3.98 -0.35 3.52
CA TYR A 104 4.42 -1.45 4.37
C TYR A 104 3.46 -1.49 5.56
N ASP A 105 2.53 -2.44 5.52
CA ASP A 105 1.53 -2.63 6.56
C ASP A 105 2.16 -2.98 7.91
N ARG A 106 3.26 -3.73 7.90
CA ARG A 106 4.02 -4.20 9.06
C ARG A 106 3.18 -4.88 10.14
N GLY A 107 2.11 -5.56 9.74
CA GLY A 107 1.13 -6.17 10.63
C GLY A 107 0.28 -5.15 11.40
N ALA A 108 0.34 -3.87 11.05
CA ALA A 108 -0.40 -2.79 11.69
C ALA A 108 -1.73 -2.53 10.99
N ALA A 109 -1.72 -2.48 9.66
CA ALA A 109 -2.90 -2.13 8.87
C ALA A 109 -2.89 -2.83 7.50
N PRO A 110 -3.45 -4.05 7.39
CA PRO A 110 -3.63 -4.72 6.11
C PRO A 110 -4.29 -3.80 5.07
N VAL A 111 -3.81 -3.83 3.84
CA VAL A 111 -4.27 -3.00 2.72
C VAL A 111 -5.43 -3.65 1.99
N GLY A 112 -6.37 -2.85 1.50
CA GLY A 112 -7.43 -3.29 0.62
C GLY A 112 -6.87 -3.85 -0.68
N ALA A 113 -7.35 -5.02 -1.07
CA ALA A 113 -6.91 -5.72 -2.27
C ALA A 113 -8.09 -6.30 -3.06
N ALA A 114 -8.00 -6.24 -4.39
CA ALA A 114 -8.92 -6.91 -5.29
C ALA A 114 -8.19 -8.03 -6.04
N GLU A 115 -8.71 -9.25 -5.94
CA GLU A 115 -8.28 -10.36 -6.80
C GLU A 115 -8.66 -10.06 -8.26
N VAL A 116 -7.70 -10.27 -9.15
CA VAL A 116 -7.77 -9.97 -10.58
C VAL A 116 -7.01 -11.03 -11.37
N ALA A 117 -7.31 -11.14 -12.66
CA ALA A 117 -6.60 -12.10 -13.53
C ALA A 117 -5.14 -11.71 -13.79
N ASP A 118 -4.81 -10.42 -13.68
CA ASP A 118 -3.49 -9.82 -13.89
C ASP A 118 -3.32 -8.68 -12.88
N SER A 119 -2.18 -8.67 -12.16
CA SER A 119 -1.86 -7.68 -11.12
C SER A 119 -1.67 -6.25 -11.64
N GLY A 120 -1.61 -6.06 -12.95
CA GLY A 120 -1.57 -4.77 -13.62
C GLY A 120 -0.39 -3.92 -13.16
N ASN A 121 -0.69 -2.88 -12.39
CA ASN A 121 0.30 -1.94 -11.86
C ASN A 121 0.62 -2.19 -10.38
N SER A 122 0.20 -3.33 -9.82
CA SER A 122 0.45 -3.71 -8.43
C SER A 122 1.58 -4.73 -8.31
N TYR A 123 2.45 -4.53 -7.32
CA TYR A 123 3.68 -5.27 -7.12
C TYR A 123 3.91 -5.55 -5.63
N LEU A 124 4.71 -6.56 -5.33
CA LEU A 124 5.42 -6.70 -4.07
C LEU A 124 6.80 -6.09 -4.21
N PHE A 125 7.28 -5.39 -3.19
CA PHE A 125 8.60 -4.78 -3.20
C PHE A 125 9.42 -5.21 -1.99
N ASN A 126 10.63 -5.73 -2.20
CA ASN A 126 11.49 -6.29 -1.14
C ASN A 126 12.58 -5.34 -0.64
N GLY A 127 12.54 -4.06 -1.03
CA GLY A 127 13.59 -3.07 -0.74
C GLY A 127 14.60 -2.88 -1.88
N VAL A 128 14.65 -3.80 -2.84
CA VAL A 128 15.58 -3.78 -3.99
C VAL A 128 14.83 -3.88 -5.30
N GLU A 129 13.89 -4.82 -5.39
CA GLU A 129 13.22 -5.20 -6.64
C GLU A 129 11.70 -5.25 -6.42
N ALA A 130 10.95 -5.00 -7.51
CA ALA A 130 9.50 -5.12 -7.56
C ALA A 130 9.10 -6.36 -8.37
N PHE A 131 8.21 -7.17 -7.82
CA PHE A 131 7.67 -8.39 -8.42
C PHE A 131 6.17 -8.23 -8.62
N PRO A 132 5.57 -8.73 -9.71
CA PRO A 132 4.11 -8.69 -9.87
C PRO A 132 3.41 -9.21 -8.62
N ALA A 133 2.31 -8.57 -8.23
CA ALA A 133 1.49 -8.99 -7.09
C ALA A 133 0.65 -10.24 -7.45
N GLU A 134 1.34 -11.33 -7.76
CA GLU A 134 0.78 -12.56 -8.30
C GLU A 134 1.17 -13.75 -7.45
N PHE A 135 0.20 -14.63 -7.19
CA PHE A 135 0.37 -15.80 -6.36
C PHE A 135 -0.24 -17.02 -7.05
N VAL A 136 0.43 -18.16 -6.91
CA VAL A 136 -0.10 -19.43 -7.41
C VAL A 136 -0.98 -20.03 -6.31
N ASP A 137 -2.26 -20.19 -6.62
CA ASP A 137 -3.16 -21.00 -5.80
C ASP A 137 -2.70 -22.47 -5.87
N GLN A 138 -2.40 -23.07 -4.72
CA GLN A 138 -1.84 -24.43 -4.68
C GLN A 138 -2.88 -25.52 -4.96
N ASP A 139 -4.17 -25.23 -4.79
CA ASP A 139 -5.25 -26.19 -5.00
C ASP A 139 -5.69 -26.21 -6.47
N THR A 140 -5.73 -25.05 -7.12
CA THR A 140 -6.16 -24.91 -8.53
C THR A 140 -4.99 -24.82 -9.52
N ASN A 141 -3.78 -24.51 -9.04
CA ASN A 141 -2.60 -24.20 -9.86
C ASN A 141 -2.83 -23.01 -10.81
N GLU A 142 -3.77 -22.13 -10.47
CA GLU A 142 -4.02 -20.87 -11.17
C GLU A 142 -3.16 -19.74 -10.57
N THR A 143 -2.74 -18.81 -11.41
CA THR A 143 -2.08 -17.58 -10.95
C THR A 143 -3.14 -16.50 -10.74
N ILE A 144 -3.21 -15.99 -9.52
CA ILE A 144 -4.13 -14.93 -9.10
C ILE A 144 -3.33 -13.65 -8.91
N GLY A 145 -3.71 -12.59 -9.62
CA GLY A 145 -3.17 -11.25 -9.42
C GLY A 145 -3.94 -10.50 -8.33
N TYR A 146 -3.29 -9.54 -7.70
CA TYR A 146 -3.89 -8.66 -6.72
C TYR A 146 -3.64 -7.21 -7.07
N ASN A 147 -4.69 -6.40 -7.04
CA ASN A 147 -4.60 -4.95 -7.13
C ASN A 147 -4.71 -4.32 -5.75
N TRP A 148 -3.67 -3.60 -5.33
CA TRP A 148 -3.68 -2.85 -4.08
C TRP A 148 -4.45 -1.55 -4.25
N VAL A 149 -5.29 -1.23 -3.27
CA VAL A 149 -6.11 -0.01 -3.29
C VAL A 149 -5.31 1.15 -2.68
N ILE A 150 -4.37 1.63 -3.48
CA ILE A 150 -3.52 2.80 -3.22
C ILE A 150 -3.76 3.82 -4.32
N GLU A 151 -4.00 5.07 -3.95
CA GLU A 151 -4.24 6.19 -4.86
C GLU A 151 -3.29 7.34 -4.55
N VAL A 152 -3.03 8.14 -5.59
CA VAL A 152 -2.20 9.34 -5.53
C VAL A 152 -3.04 10.57 -5.88
N ILE A 153 -2.81 11.68 -5.19
CA ILE A 153 -3.48 12.96 -5.43
C ILE A 153 -2.43 14.05 -5.62
N GLY A 154 -2.63 14.85 -6.66
CA GLY A 154 -1.79 15.99 -7.01
C GLY A 154 -2.45 16.85 -8.08
N GLU A 155 -1.82 17.98 -8.40
CA GLU A 155 -2.26 18.96 -9.42
C GLU A 155 -1.19 19.22 -10.47
#